data_AF-A0A929ERL0-F1
#
_entry.id   AF-A0A929ERL0-F1
#
_cell.length_a   1.000
_cell.length_b   1.000
_cell.length_c   1.000
_cell.angle_alpha   90.00
_cell.angle_beta   90.00
_cell.angle_gamma   90.00
#
_symmetry.space_group_name_H-M   'P 1'
#
loop_
_entity.id
_entity.type
_entity.pdbx_description
1 polymer ?
#
loop_
_entity_poly.entity_id
_entity_poly.type
_entity_poly.pdbx_seq_one_letter_code
_entity_poly.pdbx_strand_id
1 'polypeptide(L)'
;MPKQEDHFTLFKQSTASTSLPERFTFPFYYQPHPLCLLAAQELQQHLESQTDWQHDFNVTGKMFGVLLVQNTQGELGYLSAFSGKVADSNHLPKFVPPVFDMLADDGFFRVGQAEIAQISIQVKQLESNPKIAALEAVLDAEQETFETELQAHRNVMIEGRKSRKQRRLAAEKGDDYLQIKQQLSKESIQHKNQLRDLKVHWQQRVNKAHEDLGKLTSELTMLITKRKDLSNGLQKKLFEQYRFLNQYGLEKSLNDIFKTTVQQTPPAGAGECATPKLLHHAFKNGLKPLAMAEFWWGCSPQSEIRQHKNFYTACRGKCKPILAHMLQGIEVDENPLLNNPAEGKSIDIVYQDDVMVVINKPAEFLSVPGKSIEDSVYLRMKQQYPDATGPLIVHRLDMSTSGLMVIALSKQA
;
A
#
# COMPACT_ATOMS: atom_id res chain seq x y z
N MET A 1 27.14 -0.34 34.95
CA MET A 1 27.95 0.30 33.89
C MET A 1 27.36 -0.12 32.55
N PRO A 2 26.86 0.78 31.71
CA PRO A 2 26.25 0.35 30.46
C PRO A 2 27.37 -0.10 29.50
N LYS A 3 27.27 -1.34 29.01
CA LYS A 3 28.15 -1.92 27.98
C LYS A 3 28.04 -1.09 26.70
N GLN A 4 28.90 -0.10 26.54
CA GLN A 4 28.89 0.84 25.41
C GLN A 4 29.58 0.25 24.16
N GLU A 5 30.24 -0.92 24.28
CA GLU A 5 31.20 -1.41 23.27
C GLU A 5 30.75 -2.59 22.39
N ASP A 6 29.62 -3.28 22.66
CA ASP A 6 29.34 -4.56 21.97
C ASP A 6 28.85 -4.44 20.50
N HIS A 7 28.43 -3.25 20.04
CA HIS A 7 27.80 -3.09 18.71
C HIS A 7 28.52 -2.12 17.76
N PHE A 8 29.41 -1.27 18.29
CA PHE A 8 30.21 -0.36 17.47
C PHE A 8 31.41 -1.11 16.89
N THR A 9 31.46 -1.25 15.57
CA THR A 9 32.52 -1.98 14.89
C THR A 9 33.53 -1.00 14.28
N LEU A 10 34.78 -1.09 14.72
CA LEU A 10 35.91 -0.39 14.10
C LEU A 10 36.28 -1.07 12.77
N PHE A 11 36.67 -0.28 11.78
CA PHE A 11 37.18 -0.80 10.51
C PHE A 11 38.48 -1.57 10.72
N LYS A 12 38.62 -2.72 10.04
CA LYS A 12 39.86 -3.50 10.05
C LYS A 12 40.93 -2.88 9.16
N GLN A 13 40.52 -2.15 8.14
CA GLN A 13 41.39 -1.48 7.18
C GLN A 13 41.42 0.03 7.43
N SER A 14 42.51 0.68 7.04
CA SER A 14 42.62 2.15 7.14
C SER A 14 41.60 2.84 6.23
N THR A 15 40.87 3.79 6.79
CA THR A 15 39.87 4.62 6.10
C THR A 15 40.39 5.99 5.69
N ALA A 16 41.67 6.30 5.97
CA ALA A 16 42.25 7.64 5.83
C ALA A 16 42.29 8.17 4.39
N SER A 17 42.21 7.29 3.38
CA SER A 17 42.24 7.67 1.96
C SER A 17 40.88 8.10 1.39
N THR A 18 39.80 7.90 2.15
CA THR A 18 38.43 8.21 1.69
C THR A 18 37.87 9.38 2.48
N SER A 19 37.33 10.39 1.79
CA SER A 19 36.66 11.52 2.44
C SER A 19 35.41 11.04 3.19
N LEU A 20 35.08 11.73 4.28
CA LEU A 20 33.82 11.53 4.96
C LEU A 20 32.67 12.14 4.14
N PRO A 21 31.45 11.57 4.22
CA PRO A 21 30.29 12.19 3.60
C PRO A 21 29.98 13.54 4.26
N GLU A 22 29.70 14.55 3.45
CA GLU A 22 29.33 15.90 3.92
C GLU A 22 27.90 15.93 4.48
N ARG A 23 27.01 15.15 3.86
CA ARG A 23 25.59 15.01 4.22
C ARG A 23 25.24 13.55 4.39
N PHE A 24 24.17 13.28 5.13
CA PHE A 24 23.66 11.94 5.32
C PHE A 24 23.02 11.40 4.02
N THR A 25 23.20 10.11 3.74
CA THR A 25 22.68 9.46 2.55
C THR A 25 21.17 9.64 2.37
N PHE A 26 20.71 10.06 1.18
CA PHE A 26 19.27 10.08 0.86
C PHE A 26 18.70 8.65 0.79
N PRO A 27 17.84 8.21 1.75
CA PRO A 27 17.57 6.78 1.93
C PRO A 27 16.79 6.08 0.80
N PHE A 28 16.14 6.86 -0.07
CA PHE A 28 15.13 6.36 -1.02
C PHE A 28 15.60 6.31 -2.47
N TYR A 29 16.81 6.78 -2.75
CA TYR A 29 17.49 6.67 -4.05
C TYR A 29 18.95 7.13 -3.92
N TYR A 30 19.91 6.20 -3.83
CA TYR A 30 21.31 6.53 -3.58
C TYR A 30 22.26 5.48 -4.14
N GLN A 31 23.52 5.87 -4.30
CA GLN A 31 24.65 4.94 -4.40
C GLN A 31 25.36 4.90 -3.04
N PRO A 32 25.67 3.70 -2.50
CA PRO A 32 26.36 3.60 -1.22
C PRO A 32 27.68 4.34 -1.21
N HIS A 33 27.95 5.08 -0.13
CA HIS A 33 29.25 5.72 0.09
C HIS A 33 30.38 4.67 0.13
N PRO A 34 31.60 4.94 -0.36
CA PRO A 34 32.69 3.95 -0.37
C PRO A 34 33.00 3.33 1.01
N LEU A 35 32.92 4.12 2.08
CA LEU A 35 33.06 3.60 3.45
C LEU A 35 31.93 2.66 3.87
N CYS A 36 30.70 2.86 3.37
CA CYS A 36 29.60 1.92 3.58
C CYS A 36 29.79 0.63 2.77
N LEU A 37 30.39 0.70 1.57
CA LEU A 37 30.76 -0.49 0.81
C LEU A 37 31.82 -1.31 1.55
N LEU A 38 32.82 -0.66 2.14
CA LEU A 38 33.82 -1.32 2.98
C LEU A 38 33.18 -1.98 4.21
N ALA A 39 32.32 -1.25 4.93
CA ALA A 39 31.59 -1.79 6.09
C ALA A 39 30.70 -2.99 5.70
N ALA A 40 30.01 -2.89 4.56
CA ALA A 40 29.21 -3.98 4.03
C ALA A 40 30.08 -5.19 3.69
N GLN A 41 31.25 -5.00 3.06
CA GLN A 41 32.18 -6.08 2.76
C GLN A 41 32.67 -6.80 4.04
N GLU A 42 33.05 -6.04 5.07
CA GLU A 42 33.45 -6.63 6.35
C GLU A 42 32.31 -7.40 7.03
N LEU A 43 31.07 -6.88 6.94
CA LEU A 43 29.88 -7.58 7.42
C LEU A 43 29.61 -8.85 6.62
N GLN A 44 29.72 -8.82 5.29
CA GLN A 44 29.56 -9.99 4.43
C GLN A 44 30.58 -11.08 4.75
N GLN A 45 31.84 -10.72 4.98
CA GLN A 45 32.86 -11.66 5.45
C GLN A 45 32.49 -12.27 6.81
N HIS A 46 31.96 -11.46 7.73
CA HIS A 46 31.48 -11.97 9.02
C HIS A 46 30.33 -12.96 8.84
N LEU A 47 29.36 -12.68 7.97
CA LEU A 47 28.25 -13.59 7.67
C LEU A 47 28.72 -14.92 7.07
N GLU A 48 29.79 -14.91 6.28
CA GLU A 48 30.39 -16.12 5.68
C GLU A 48 31.22 -16.93 6.69
N SER A 49 31.90 -16.27 7.63
CA SER A 49 32.91 -16.93 8.49
C SER A 49 32.45 -17.22 9.92
N GLN A 50 31.39 -16.58 10.41
CA GLN A 50 30.94 -16.73 11.80
C GLN A 50 30.29 -18.10 12.05
N THR A 51 30.39 -18.59 13.28
CA THR A 51 29.84 -19.89 13.71
C THR A 51 28.93 -19.79 14.93
N ASP A 52 28.62 -18.57 15.39
CA ASP A 52 27.87 -18.32 16.63
C ASP A 52 26.38 -18.64 16.47
N TRP A 53 25.86 -18.56 15.25
CA TRP A 53 24.47 -18.87 14.92
C TRP A 53 24.35 -19.47 13.52
N GLN A 54 23.27 -20.22 13.28
CA GLN A 54 22.98 -20.85 12.00
C GLN A 54 21.66 -20.36 11.42
N HIS A 55 21.69 -19.97 10.16
CA HIS A 55 20.50 -19.59 9.40
C HIS A 55 20.69 -20.01 7.94
N ASP A 56 19.73 -20.72 7.37
CA ASP A 56 19.79 -21.15 5.98
C ASP A 56 19.35 -20.02 5.03
N PHE A 57 20.33 -19.24 4.57
CA PHE A 57 20.12 -18.16 3.62
C PHE A 57 19.80 -18.66 2.20
N ASN A 58 19.96 -19.94 1.89
CA ASN A 58 19.53 -20.50 0.61
C ASN A 58 18.01 -20.74 0.57
N VAL A 59 17.38 -20.86 1.74
CA VAL A 59 15.92 -21.00 1.87
C VAL A 59 15.25 -19.67 2.20
N THR A 60 15.85 -18.86 3.08
CA THR A 60 15.28 -17.57 3.48
C THR A 60 16.34 -16.48 3.51
N GLY A 61 16.44 -15.70 2.43
CA GLY A 61 17.27 -14.50 2.39
C GLY A 61 16.78 -13.38 3.31
N LYS A 62 17.68 -12.41 3.58
CA LYS A 62 17.46 -11.31 4.52
C LYS A 62 18.10 -10.01 4.05
N MET A 63 17.50 -8.89 4.43
CA MET A 63 18.11 -7.58 4.29
C MET A 63 19.04 -7.32 5.47
N PHE A 64 20.28 -6.96 5.18
CA PHE A 64 21.26 -6.45 6.13
C PHE A 64 21.51 -4.98 5.88
N GLY A 65 21.85 -4.24 6.93
CA GLY A 65 22.20 -2.83 6.83
C GLY A 65 23.44 -2.50 7.63
N VAL A 66 24.22 -1.56 7.11
CA VAL A 66 25.32 -0.92 7.80
C VAL A 66 25.04 0.58 7.92
N LEU A 67 25.38 1.15 9.07
CA LEU A 67 25.32 2.59 9.31
C LEU A 67 26.72 3.06 9.71
N LEU A 68 27.34 3.86 8.84
CA LEU A 68 28.58 4.56 9.15
C LEU A 68 28.28 5.58 10.25
N VAL A 69 29.05 5.53 11.33
CA VAL A 69 28.86 6.36 12.52
C VAL A 69 30.19 6.90 13.03
N GLN A 70 30.13 8.03 13.71
CA GLN A 70 31.22 8.53 14.54
C GLN A 70 30.80 8.42 16.01
N ASN A 71 31.66 7.85 16.86
CA ASN A 71 31.39 7.78 18.29
C ASN A 71 31.67 9.11 19.01
N THR A 72 31.42 9.16 20.32
CA THR A 72 31.59 10.38 21.12
C THR A 72 33.06 10.78 21.30
N GLN A 73 34.00 9.87 21.06
CA GLN A 73 35.44 10.11 21.01
C GLN A 73 35.92 10.62 19.64
N GLY A 74 35.02 10.69 18.65
CA GLY A 74 35.36 11.11 17.29
C GLY A 74 35.89 9.99 16.40
N GLU A 75 35.89 8.73 16.87
CA GLU A 75 36.35 7.58 16.10
C GLU A 75 35.30 7.14 15.08
N LEU A 76 35.77 6.77 13.89
CA LEU A 76 34.93 6.31 12.79
C LEU A 76 34.75 4.79 12.87
N GLY A 77 33.49 4.35 12.78
CA GLY A 77 33.14 2.94 12.74
C GLY A 77 31.77 2.73 12.09
N TYR A 78 31.20 1.55 12.26
CA TYR A 78 29.88 1.23 11.74
C TYR A 78 29.07 0.35 12.68
N LEU A 79 27.75 0.46 12.57
CA LEU A 79 26.77 -0.43 13.19
C LEU A 79 26.23 -1.41 12.14
N SER A 80 25.80 -2.59 12.58
CA SER A 80 25.19 -3.61 11.72
C SER A 80 23.79 -3.99 12.21
N ALA A 81 22.85 -4.23 11.30
CA ALA A 81 21.48 -4.68 11.61
C ALA A 81 20.94 -5.60 10.51
N PHE A 82 19.84 -6.29 10.83
CA PHE A 82 19.08 -7.09 9.86
C PHE A 82 17.57 -6.86 9.97
N SER A 83 16.85 -7.16 8.89
CA SER A 83 15.39 -7.05 8.85
C SER A 83 14.69 -8.22 9.55
N GLY A 84 13.72 -7.92 10.42
CA GLY A 84 12.98 -8.92 11.18
C GLY A 84 13.90 -9.74 12.09
N LYS A 85 13.76 -11.08 12.05
CA LYS A 85 14.57 -12.05 12.81
C LYS A 85 15.50 -12.88 11.92
N VAL A 86 16.61 -13.36 12.48
CA VAL A 86 17.58 -14.30 11.88
C VAL A 86 17.88 -15.40 12.90
N ALA A 87 17.98 -16.66 12.46
CA ALA A 87 18.20 -17.80 13.37
C ALA A 87 17.19 -17.85 14.53
N ASP A 88 15.92 -17.52 14.24
CA ASP A 88 14.82 -17.38 15.21
C ASP A 88 15.06 -16.40 16.37
N SER A 89 16.08 -15.55 16.26
CA SER A 89 16.44 -14.54 17.25
C SER A 89 16.33 -13.12 16.70
N ASN A 90 15.99 -12.18 17.59
CA ASN A 90 16.12 -10.74 17.36
C ASN A 90 17.47 -10.18 17.85
N HIS A 91 18.20 -10.95 18.66
CA HIS A 91 19.49 -10.57 19.23
C HIS A 91 20.56 -11.52 18.74
N LEU A 92 21.54 -10.97 18.02
CA LEU A 92 22.71 -11.70 17.56
C LEU A 92 23.96 -10.87 17.89
N PRO A 93 25.10 -11.50 18.23
CA PRO A 93 26.35 -10.79 18.48
C PRO A 93 26.68 -9.83 17.32
N LYS A 94 27.20 -8.64 17.63
CA LYS A 94 27.57 -7.57 16.68
C LYS A 94 26.41 -6.88 15.93
N PHE A 95 25.17 -7.32 16.12
CA PHE A 95 24.00 -6.66 15.53
C PHE A 95 23.26 -5.83 16.56
N VAL A 96 22.86 -4.62 16.17
CA VAL A 96 22.08 -3.75 17.07
C VAL A 96 20.73 -4.41 17.41
N PRO A 97 20.22 -4.21 18.64
CA PRO A 97 18.94 -4.77 19.06
C PRO A 97 17.76 -4.21 18.26
N PRO A 98 16.60 -4.89 18.25
CA PRO A 98 15.38 -4.32 17.73
C PRO A 98 14.98 -3.06 18.51
N VAL A 99 14.22 -2.17 17.88
CA VAL A 99 13.66 -0.99 18.56
C VAL A 99 12.72 -1.40 19.68
N PHE A 100 11.95 -2.45 19.45
CA PHE A 100 11.11 -3.10 20.44
C PHE A 100 11.17 -4.61 20.21
N ASP A 101 11.35 -5.39 21.28
CA ASP A 101 11.51 -6.83 21.17
C ASP A 101 10.20 -7.57 21.46
N MET A 102 9.44 -7.86 20.39
CA MET A 102 8.21 -8.65 20.51
C MET A 102 8.44 -10.07 21.10
N LEU A 103 9.66 -10.62 21.01
CA LEU A 103 9.94 -11.98 21.48
C LEU A 103 10.23 -12.02 22.98
N ALA A 104 10.82 -10.95 23.53
CA ALA A 104 11.13 -10.81 24.96
C ALA A 104 9.96 -10.30 25.81
N ASP A 105 8.93 -9.75 25.17
CA ASP A 105 7.90 -8.99 25.87
C ASP A 105 6.96 -9.86 26.74
N ASP A 106 6.38 -9.20 27.75
CA ASP A 106 5.60 -9.65 28.93
C ASP A 106 4.39 -10.59 28.70
N GLY A 107 4.27 -11.18 27.51
CA GLY A 107 3.22 -12.10 27.15
C GLY A 107 1.97 -11.44 26.59
N PHE A 108 1.79 -10.11 26.64
CA PHE A 108 0.54 -9.50 26.16
C PHE A 108 0.28 -9.84 24.70
N PHE A 109 1.32 -9.80 23.85
CA PHE A 109 1.17 -10.06 22.43
C PHE A 109 0.85 -11.52 22.15
N ARG A 110 1.52 -12.45 22.85
CA ARG A 110 1.28 -13.89 22.72
C ARG A 110 -0.10 -14.28 23.24
N VAL A 111 -0.52 -13.75 24.39
CA VAL A 111 -1.85 -13.96 24.97
C VAL A 111 -2.93 -13.43 24.04
N GLY A 112 -2.78 -12.21 23.52
CA GLY A 112 -3.71 -11.64 22.55
C GLY A 112 -3.79 -12.44 21.25
N GLN A 113 -2.66 -12.93 20.73
CA GLN A 113 -2.65 -13.80 19.55
C GLN A 113 -3.35 -15.14 19.82
N ALA A 114 -3.16 -15.74 21.00
CA ALA A 114 -3.82 -16.97 21.38
C ALA A 114 -5.34 -16.80 21.46
N GLU A 115 -5.83 -15.69 22.03
CA GLU A 115 -7.26 -15.37 22.05
C GLU A 115 -7.84 -15.22 20.63
N ILE A 116 -7.15 -14.48 19.76
CA ILE A 116 -7.55 -14.32 18.35
C ILE A 116 -7.57 -15.66 17.61
N ALA A 117 -6.59 -16.54 17.87
CA ALA A 117 -6.52 -17.86 17.28
C ALA A 117 -7.71 -18.74 17.72
N GLN A 118 -8.09 -18.71 19.00
CA GLN A 118 -9.26 -19.42 19.51
C GLN A 118 -10.56 -18.95 18.84
N ILE A 119 -10.76 -17.63 18.74
CA ILE A 119 -11.94 -17.08 18.05
C ILE A 119 -11.91 -17.47 16.56
N SER A 120 -10.74 -17.50 15.92
CA SER A 120 -10.62 -17.90 14.51
C SER A 120 -11.02 -19.36 14.29
N ILE A 121 -10.70 -20.25 15.23
CA ILE A 121 -11.14 -21.64 15.22
C ILE A 121 -12.67 -21.72 15.34
N GLN A 122 -13.26 -20.98 16.30
CA GLN A 122 -14.72 -20.94 16.49
C GLN A 122 -15.46 -20.40 15.26
N VAL A 123 -14.97 -19.30 14.67
CA VAL A 123 -15.50 -18.74 13.42
C VAL A 123 -15.48 -19.79 12.31
N LYS A 124 -14.35 -20.47 12.09
CA LYS A 124 -14.22 -21.50 11.06
C LYS A 124 -15.17 -22.68 11.29
N GLN A 125 -15.39 -23.07 12.54
CA GLN A 125 -16.36 -24.11 12.90
C GLN A 125 -17.78 -23.67 12.56
N LEU A 126 -18.20 -22.46 12.94
CA LEU A 126 -19.53 -21.94 12.63
C LEU A 126 -19.76 -21.72 11.13
N GLU A 127 -18.76 -21.20 10.40
CA GLU A 127 -18.79 -21.04 8.94
C GLU A 127 -18.96 -22.37 8.21
N SER A 128 -18.45 -23.47 8.78
CA SER A 128 -18.58 -24.80 8.18
C SER A 128 -19.99 -25.40 8.28
N ASN A 129 -20.94 -24.73 8.93
CA ASN A 129 -22.30 -25.21 9.06
C ASN A 129 -23.02 -25.19 7.69
N PRO A 130 -23.34 -26.35 7.09
CA PRO A 130 -23.93 -26.41 5.76
C PRO A 130 -25.33 -25.80 5.69
N LYS A 131 -26.01 -25.63 6.83
CA LYS A 131 -27.32 -24.96 6.89
C LYS A 131 -27.24 -23.47 6.57
N ILE A 132 -26.08 -22.83 6.77
CA ILE A 132 -25.90 -21.41 6.41
C ILE A 132 -26.04 -21.25 4.90
N ALA A 133 -25.24 -21.99 4.13
CA ALA A 133 -25.31 -21.97 2.66
C ALA A 133 -26.70 -22.34 2.13
N ALA A 134 -27.38 -23.32 2.77
CA ALA A 134 -28.74 -23.68 2.40
C ALA A 134 -29.75 -22.53 2.65
N LEU A 135 -29.65 -21.83 3.78
CA LEU A 135 -30.54 -20.71 4.10
C LEU A 135 -30.22 -19.45 3.30
N GLU A 136 -28.96 -19.21 2.95
CA GLU A 136 -28.53 -18.18 1.99
C GLU A 136 -29.18 -18.41 0.62
N ALA A 137 -29.09 -19.64 0.10
CA ALA A 137 -29.74 -20.00 -1.17
C ALA A 137 -31.27 -19.83 -1.12
N VAL A 138 -31.91 -20.13 0.01
CA VAL A 138 -33.35 -19.87 0.20
C VAL A 138 -33.64 -18.38 0.19
N LEU A 139 -32.87 -17.57 0.92
CA LEU A 139 -33.06 -16.12 0.95
C LEU A 139 -32.90 -15.51 -0.44
N ASP A 140 -31.86 -15.91 -1.17
CA ASP A 140 -31.59 -15.43 -2.53
C ASP A 140 -32.72 -15.83 -3.49
N ALA A 141 -33.19 -17.07 -3.43
CA ALA A 141 -34.31 -17.54 -4.27
C ALA A 141 -35.63 -16.81 -3.98
N GLU A 142 -35.92 -16.52 -2.70
CA GLU A 142 -37.10 -15.75 -2.29
C GLU A 142 -37.02 -14.30 -2.80
N GLN A 143 -35.82 -13.68 -2.75
CA GLN A 143 -35.59 -12.34 -3.28
C GLN A 143 -35.73 -12.29 -4.81
N GLU A 144 -35.11 -13.22 -5.53
CA GLU A 144 -35.18 -13.29 -6.99
C GLU A 144 -36.62 -13.54 -7.47
N THR A 145 -37.35 -14.43 -6.79
CA THR A 145 -38.76 -14.70 -7.11
C THR A 145 -39.63 -13.46 -6.83
N PHE A 146 -39.40 -12.77 -5.71
CA PHE A 146 -40.09 -11.52 -5.41
C PHE A 146 -39.86 -10.46 -6.50
N GLU A 147 -38.61 -10.25 -6.93
CA GLU A 147 -38.28 -9.28 -7.99
C GLU A 147 -38.96 -9.64 -9.32
N THR A 148 -38.94 -10.93 -9.67
CA THR A 148 -39.57 -11.46 -10.89
C THR A 148 -41.08 -11.23 -10.88
N GLU A 149 -41.77 -11.62 -9.81
CA GLU A 149 -43.22 -11.44 -9.69
C GLU A 149 -43.62 -9.97 -9.59
N LEU A 150 -42.83 -9.15 -8.90
CA LEU A 150 -43.04 -7.71 -8.81
C LEU A 150 -42.96 -7.07 -10.20
N GLN A 151 -41.99 -7.48 -11.01
CA GLN A 151 -41.83 -6.98 -12.37
C GLN A 151 -42.95 -7.48 -13.30
N ALA A 152 -43.35 -8.75 -13.20
CA ALA A 152 -44.49 -9.30 -13.94
C ALA A 152 -45.78 -8.53 -13.62
N HIS A 153 -46.06 -8.27 -12.33
CA HIS A 153 -47.24 -7.50 -11.92
C HIS A 153 -47.20 -6.04 -12.39
N ARG A 154 -46.01 -5.42 -12.40
CA ARG A 154 -45.83 -4.07 -12.99
C ARG A 154 -46.19 -4.05 -14.47
N ASN A 155 -45.82 -5.08 -15.23
CA ASN A 155 -46.18 -5.21 -16.65
C ASN A 155 -47.69 -5.36 -16.84
N VAL A 156 -48.36 -6.18 -16.02
CA VAL A 156 -49.84 -6.29 -16.02
C VAL A 156 -50.50 -4.93 -15.75
N MET A 157 -49.95 -4.13 -14.84
CA MET A 157 -50.46 -2.78 -14.57
C MET A 157 -50.25 -1.81 -15.74
N ILE A 158 -49.14 -1.92 -16.47
CA ILE A 158 -48.86 -1.12 -17.67
C ILE A 158 -49.84 -1.46 -18.78
N GLU A 159 -49.99 -2.75 -19.12
CA GLU A 159 -50.94 -3.21 -20.15
C GLU A 159 -52.40 -2.93 -19.75
N GLY A 160 -52.74 -3.16 -18.49
CA GLY A 160 -54.05 -2.80 -17.95
C GLY A 160 -54.34 -1.30 -18.10
N ARG A 161 -53.35 -0.42 -17.89
CA ARG A 161 -53.52 1.03 -18.11
C ARG A 161 -53.77 1.36 -19.57
N LYS A 162 -53.09 0.70 -20.52
CA LYS A 162 -53.30 0.86 -21.96
C LYS A 162 -54.71 0.41 -22.37
N SER A 163 -55.12 -0.80 -21.97
CA SER A 163 -56.44 -1.38 -22.25
C SER A 163 -57.58 -0.50 -21.69
N ARG A 164 -57.47 -0.06 -20.44
CA ARG A 164 -58.47 0.83 -19.83
C ARG A 164 -58.56 2.18 -20.56
N LYS A 165 -57.45 2.73 -21.05
CA LYS A 165 -57.46 3.97 -21.86
C LYS A 165 -58.22 3.76 -23.17
N GLN A 166 -57.99 2.65 -23.88
CA GLN A 166 -58.69 2.30 -25.12
C GLN A 166 -60.20 2.10 -24.90
N ARG A 167 -60.58 1.28 -23.90
CA ARG A 167 -61.99 1.03 -23.55
C ARG A 167 -62.73 2.30 -23.14
N ARG A 168 -62.06 3.22 -22.43
CA ARG A 168 -62.63 4.52 -22.07
C ARG A 168 -62.92 5.41 -23.28
N LEU A 169 -62.01 5.46 -24.25
CA LEU A 169 -62.18 6.23 -25.49
C LEU A 169 -63.30 5.64 -26.36
N ALA A 170 -63.38 4.31 -26.46
CA ALA A 170 -64.43 3.63 -27.23
C ALA A 170 -65.84 3.86 -26.66
N ALA A 171 -65.95 3.98 -25.34
CA ALA A 171 -67.23 4.19 -24.64
C ALA A 171 -67.70 5.65 -24.59
N GLU A 172 -66.88 6.62 -25.02
CA GLU A 172 -67.05 8.06 -24.74
C GLU A 172 -68.32 8.69 -25.37
N LYS A 173 -68.97 7.99 -26.29
CA LYS A 173 -70.21 8.41 -26.98
C LYS A 173 -71.41 7.49 -26.74
N GLY A 174 -71.29 6.48 -25.89
CA GLY A 174 -72.35 5.52 -25.60
C GLY A 174 -73.12 5.84 -24.31
N ASP A 175 -74.39 5.44 -24.25
CA ASP A 175 -75.26 5.64 -23.07
C ASP A 175 -74.71 4.94 -21.80
N ASP A 176 -73.90 3.90 -21.97
CA ASP A 176 -73.28 3.12 -20.88
C ASP A 176 -71.95 3.71 -20.34
N TYR A 177 -71.54 4.90 -20.78
CA TYR A 177 -70.23 5.50 -20.45
C TYR A 177 -69.94 5.57 -18.95
N LEU A 178 -70.94 5.96 -18.14
CA LEU A 178 -70.78 6.09 -16.69
C LEU A 178 -70.52 4.73 -16.02
N GLN A 179 -71.22 3.68 -16.46
CA GLN A 179 -71.07 2.33 -15.95
C GLN A 179 -69.68 1.76 -16.30
N ILE A 180 -69.23 1.98 -17.55
CA ILE A 180 -67.89 1.58 -18.00
C ILE A 180 -66.80 2.32 -17.20
N LYS A 181 -66.94 3.63 -16.97
CA LYS A 181 -65.98 4.41 -16.17
C LYS A 181 -65.85 3.88 -14.73
N GLN A 182 -66.96 3.51 -14.10
CA GLN A 182 -66.95 2.90 -12.76
C GLN A 182 -66.25 1.54 -12.76
N GLN A 183 -66.53 0.69 -13.77
CA GLN A 183 -65.86 -0.61 -13.92
C GLN A 183 -64.34 -0.45 -14.07
N LEU A 184 -63.88 0.45 -14.95
CA LEU A 184 -62.44 0.70 -15.16
C LEU A 184 -61.75 1.26 -13.90
N SER A 185 -62.46 2.06 -13.10
CA SER A 185 -61.96 2.52 -11.80
C SER A 185 -61.79 1.37 -10.81
N LYS A 186 -62.77 0.45 -10.73
CA LYS A 186 -62.70 -0.76 -9.90
C LYS A 186 -61.52 -1.65 -10.33
N GLU A 187 -61.33 -1.87 -11.63
CA GLU A 187 -60.18 -2.61 -12.17
C GLU A 187 -58.84 -1.97 -11.76
N SER A 188 -58.74 -0.64 -11.80
CA SER A 188 -57.51 0.05 -11.38
C SER A 188 -57.25 -0.08 -9.87
N ILE A 189 -58.29 -0.04 -9.05
CA ILE A 189 -58.17 -0.22 -7.59
C ILE A 189 -57.77 -1.66 -7.28
N GLN A 190 -58.38 -2.63 -7.96
CA GLN A 190 -58.05 -4.05 -7.82
C GLN A 190 -56.57 -4.32 -8.10
N HIS A 191 -56.02 -3.80 -9.21
CA HIS A 191 -54.60 -3.97 -9.52
C HIS A 191 -53.67 -3.32 -8.46
N LYS A 192 -54.06 -2.18 -7.88
CA LYS A 192 -53.29 -1.54 -6.80
C LYS A 192 -53.32 -2.38 -5.52
N ASN A 193 -54.48 -2.94 -5.18
CA ASN A 193 -54.63 -3.82 -4.02
C ASN A 193 -53.81 -5.11 -4.21
N GLN A 194 -53.91 -5.74 -5.38
CA GLN A 194 -53.11 -6.93 -5.73
C GLN A 194 -51.60 -6.66 -5.61
N LEU A 195 -51.10 -5.52 -6.10
CA LEU A 195 -49.68 -5.15 -5.94
C LEU A 195 -49.29 -4.97 -4.47
N ARG A 196 -50.15 -4.34 -3.67
CA ARG A 196 -49.89 -4.17 -2.23
C ARG A 196 -49.83 -5.53 -1.53
N ASP A 197 -50.83 -6.38 -1.78
CA ASP A 197 -50.95 -7.67 -1.12
C ASP A 197 -49.79 -8.61 -1.54
N LEU A 198 -49.37 -8.55 -2.81
CA LEU A 198 -48.15 -9.22 -3.32
C LEU A 198 -46.90 -8.78 -2.55
N LYS A 199 -46.68 -7.47 -2.39
CA LYS A 199 -45.53 -6.95 -1.63
C LYS A 199 -45.55 -7.40 -0.17
N VAL A 200 -46.71 -7.37 0.48
CA VAL A 200 -46.85 -7.81 1.88
C VAL A 200 -46.52 -9.30 2.01
N HIS A 201 -47.05 -10.13 1.10
CA HIS A 201 -46.77 -11.56 1.08
C HIS A 201 -45.27 -11.86 0.96
N TRP A 202 -44.61 -11.26 -0.04
CA TRP A 202 -43.18 -11.49 -0.26
C TRP A 202 -42.30 -10.90 0.84
N GLN A 203 -42.66 -9.74 1.38
CA GLN A 203 -41.93 -9.16 2.52
C GLN A 203 -41.96 -10.11 3.73
N GLN A 204 -43.08 -10.76 4.00
CA GLN A 204 -43.17 -11.74 5.10
C GLN A 204 -42.27 -12.96 4.84
N ARG A 205 -42.22 -13.48 3.61
CA ARG A 205 -41.37 -14.63 3.26
C ARG A 205 -39.88 -14.29 3.34
N VAL A 206 -39.48 -13.16 2.76
CA VAL A 206 -38.09 -12.67 2.81
C VAL A 206 -37.68 -12.39 4.26
N ASN A 207 -38.54 -11.75 5.07
CA ASN A 207 -38.26 -11.52 6.49
C ASN A 207 -38.07 -12.84 7.25
N LYS A 208 -38.91 -13.85 6.99
CA LYS A 208 -38.76 -15.16 7.62
C LYS A 208 -37.46 -15.85 7.24
N ALA A 209 -37.11 -15.86 5.94
CA ALA A 209 -35.84 -16.41 5.47
C ALA A 209 -34.64 -15.68 6.09
N HIS A 210 -34.73 -14.35 6.21
CA HIS A 210 -33.72 -13.53 6.86
C HIS A 210 -33.59 -13.81 8.37
N GLU A 211 -34.70 -13.96 9.09
CA GLU A 211 -34.72 -14.33 10.51
C GLU A 211 -34.11 -15.72 10.75
N ASP A 212 -34.45 -16.69 9.91
CA ASP A 212 -33.93 -18.05 10.02
C ASP A 212 -32.42 -18.10 9.74
N LEU A 213 -31.92 -17.34 8.76
CA LEU A 213 -30.49 -17.16 8.52
C LEU A 213 -29.81 -16.42 9.69
N GLY A 214 -30.45 -15.38 10.22
CA GLY A 214 -29.95 -14.57 11.35
C GLY A 214 -29.75 -15.38 12.64
N LYS A 215 -30.61 -16.38 12.89
CA LYS A 215 -30.45 -17.31 14.04
C LYS A 215 -29.13 -18.10 13.98
N LEU A 216 -28.62 -18.40 12.78
CA LEU A 216 -27.36 -19.13 12.61
C LEU A 216 -26.15 -18.22 12.45
N THR A 217 -26.33 -17.02 11.88
CA THR A 217 -25.23 -16.12 11.51
C THR A 217 -24.97 -15.00 12.51
N SER A 218 -25.88 -14.77 13.47
CA SER A 218 -25.71 -13.72 14.49
C SER A 218 -24.47 -13.95 15.37
N GLU A 219 -24.30 -15.15 15.91
CA GLU A 219 -23.11 -15.53 16.68
C GLU A 219 -21.83 -15.42 15.85
N LEU A 220 -21.87 -15.90 14.60
CA LEU A 220 -20.76 -15.80 13.66
C LEU A 220 -20.36 -14.34 13.42
N THR A 221 -21.34 -13.45 13.16
CA THR A 221 -21.12 -12.03 12.92
C THR A 221 -20.53 -11.34 14.17
N MET A 222 -21.01 -11.69 15.36
CA MET A 222 -20.45 -11.21 16.62
C MET A 222 -18.99 -11.65 16.80
N LEU A 223 -18.67 -12.91 16.53
CA LEU A 223 -17.30 -13.43 16.66
C LEU A 223 -16.35 -12.84 15.62
N ILE A 224 -16.78 -12.65 14.37
CA ILE A 224 -16.00 -11.97 13.33
C ILE A 224 -15.68 -10.53 13.77
N THR A 225 -16.67 -9.81 14.29
CA THR A 225 -16.50 -8.44 14.80
C THR A 225 -15.55 -8.41 16.00
N LYS A 226 -15.77 -9.29 16.99
CA LYS A 226 -14.89 -9.43 18.15
C LYS A 226 -13.45 -9.74 17.75
N ARG A 227 -13.23 -10.68 16.83
CA ARG A 227 -11.90 -11.03 16.29
C ARG A 227 -11.22 -9.81 15.67
N LYS A 228 -11.97 -9.06 14.86
CA LYS A 228 -11.48 -7.85 14.18
C LYS A 228 -11.06 -6.79 15.20
N ASP A 229 -11.90 -6.53 16.20
CA ASP A 229 -11.63 -5.51 17.22
C ASP A 229 -10.45 -5.88 18.12
N LEU A 230 -10.36 -7.15 18.53
CA LEU A 230 -9.20 -7.66 19.27
C LEU A 230 -7.92 -7.57 18.44
N SER A 231 -7.96 -7.96 17.17
CA SER A 231 -6.80 -7.86 16.28
C SER A 231 -6.34 -6.42 16.08
N ASN A 232 -7.27 -5.50 15.82
CA ASN A 232 -6.98 -4.06 15.68
C ASN A 232 -6.43 -3.46 16.98
N GLY A 233 -7.04 -3.80 18.13
CA GLY A 233 -6.59 -3.37 19.44
C GLY A 233 -5.19 -3.88 19.77
N LEU A 234 -4.90 -5.14 19.44
CA LEU A 234 -3.59 -5.75 19.67
C LEU A 234 -2.51 -5.11 18.79
N GLN A 235 -2.79 -4.88 17.50
CA GLN A 235 -1.88 -4.19 16.59
C GLN A 235 -1.62 -2.76 17.03
N LYS A 236 -2.66 -2.02 17.45
CA LYS A 236 -2.50 -0.66 17.97
C LYS A 236 -1.61 -0.62 19.21
N LYS A 237 -1.79 -1.56 20.15
CA LYS A 237 -0.93 -1.71 21.33
C LYS A 237 0.50 -2.03 20.95
N LEU A 238 0.70 -2.94 20.00
CA LEU A 238 2.02 -3.30 19.49
C LEU A 238 2.73 -2.09 18.87
N PHE A 239 2.07 -1.38 17.98
CA PHE A 239 2.62 -0.19 17.31
C PHE A 239 2.94 0.96 18.28
N GLU A 240 2.27 1.01 19.43
CA GLU A 240 2.56 1.99 20.49
C GLU A 240 3.93 1.74 21.15
N GLN A 241 4.39 0.49 21.17
CA GLN A 241 5.68 0.12 21.78
C GLN A 241 6.88 0.44 20.88
N TYR A 242 6.68 0.46 19.56
CA TYR A 242 7.72 0.84 18.61
C TYR A 242 7.94 2.36 18.61
N ARG A 243 8.87 2.83 19.44
CA ARG A 243 9.23 4.24 19.59
C ARG A 243 10.58 4.57 18.95
N PHE A 244 10.59 5.51 18.02
CA PHE A 244 11.80 5.88 17.26
C PHE A 244 12.35 7.23 17.74
N LEU A 245 13.63 7.23 18.09
CA LEU A 245 14.39 8.43 18.41
C LEU A 245 14.79 9.16 17.12
N ASN A 246 14.95 10.48 17.24
CA ASN A 246 15.72 11.29 16.29
C ASN A 246 16.98 11.84 16.97
N GLN A 247 17.79 12.62 16.25
CA GLN A 247 19.03 13.20 16.79
C GLN A 247 18.84 14.14 17.99
N TYR A 248 17.64 14.67 18.20
CA TYR A 248 17.31 15.54 19.33
C TYR A 248 16.86 14.76 20.57
N GLY A 249 16.84 13.42 20.51
CA GLY A 249 16.31 12.56 21.56
C GLY A 249 14.77 12.54 21.64
N LEU A 250 14.08 13.05 20.62
CA LEU A 250 12.61 13.04 20.59
C LEU A 250 12.10 11.68 20.08
N GLU A 251 11.22 11.06 20.86
CA GLU A 251 10.58 9.80 20.52
C GLU A 251 9.20 9.99 19.88
N LYS A 252 8.88 9.17 18.88
CA LYS A 252 7.51 8.98 18.40
C LYS A 252 7.19 7.51 18.20
N SER A 253 5.98 7.11 18.56
CA SER A 253 5.49 5.75 18.28
C SER A 253 5.14 5.59 16.80
N LEU A 254 4.99 4.34 16.32
CA LEU A 254 4.45 4.11 14.98
C LEU A 254 3.04 4.70 14.82
N ASN A 255 2.21 4.63 15.87
CA ASN A 255 0.87 5.23 15.84
C ASN A 255 0.94 6.74 15.54
N ASP A 256 1.84 7.46 16.23
CA ASP A 256 2.00 8.91 16.04
C ASP A 256 2.58 9.25 14.67
N ILE A 257 3.59 8.50 14.22
CA ILE A 257 4.25 8.70 12.93
C ILE A 257 3.24 8.50 11.78
N PHE A 258 2.48 7.41 11.80
CA PHE A 258 1.60 7.05 10.70
C PHE A 258 0.28 7.81 10.68
N LYS A 259 -0.15 8.42 11.80
CA LYS A 259 -1.36 9.25 11.86
C LYS A 259 -1.40 10.38 10.83
N THR A 260 -0.23 10.89 10.43
CA THR A 260 -0.08 11.97 9.42
C THR A 260 -0.02 11.46 7.98
N THR A 261 0.04 10.15 7.78
CA THR A 261 0.11 9.52 6.45
C THR A 261 -1.29 9.29 5.88
N VAL A 262 -1.37 9.08 4.56
CA VAL A 262 -2.64 8.74 3.87
C VAL A 262 -3.29 7.49 4.46
N GLN A 263 -2.50 6.50 4.88
CA GLN A 263 -3.00 5.24 5.43
C GLN A 263 -3.45 5.36 6.89
N GLN A 264 -2.95 6.36 7.63
CA GLN A 264 -3.18 6.61 9.06
C GLN A 264 -2.77 5.49 10.03
N THR A 265 -2.66 4.25 9.55
CA THR A 265 -2.27 3.07 10.30
C THR A 265 -0.94 2.52 9.78
N PRO A 266 -0.04 2.07 10.67
CA PRO A 266 1.20 1.42 10.26
C PRO A 266 0.93 0.09 9.54
N PRO A 267 1.64 -0.21 8.43
CA PRO A 267 1.60 -1.53 7.81
C PRO A 267 2.34 -2.57 8.67
N ALA A 268 1.98 -3.85 8.51
CA ALA A 268 2.63 -4.95 9.21
C ALA A 268 4.16 -4.98 8.98
N GLY A 269 4.91 -5.18 10.07
CA GLY A 269 6.38 -5.16 10.08
C GLY A 269 6.99 -3.77 9.89
N ALA A 270 6.23 -2.69 10.02
CA ALA A 270 6.81 -1.36 10.19
C ALA A 270 7.69 -1.34 11.44
N GLY A 271 8.87 -0.73 11.34
CA GLY A 271 9.86 -0.70 12.43
C GLY A 271 10.86 -1.85 12.46
N GLU A 272 10.67 -2.89 11.65
CA GLU A 272 11.54 -4.08 11.64
C GLU A 272 12.70 -4.01 10.63
N CYS A 273 12.78 -2.96 9.81
CA CYS A 273 13.85 -2.79 8.83
C CYS A 273 15.19 -2.44 9.50
N ALA A 274 16.30 -2.73 8.81
CA ALA A 274 17.64 -2.53 9.34
C ALA A 274 17.94 -1.05 9.62
N THR A 275 17.68 -0.14 8.66
CA THR A 275 17.96 1.30 8.82
C THR A 275 17.32 1.94 10.07
N PRO A 276 15.99 1.79 10.34
CA PRO A 276 15.42 2.31 11.57
C PRO A 276 16.05 1.76 12.86
N LYS A 277 16.43 0.47 12.90
CA LYS A 277 17.14 -0.12 14.06
C LYS A 277 18.50 0.53 14.26
N LEU A 278 19.26 0.69 13.17
CA LEU A 278 20.59 1.32 13.18
C LEU A 278 20.53 2.76 13.69
N LEU A 279 19.64 3.58 13.13
CA LEU A 279 19.51 4.98 13.53
C LEU A 279 19.01 5.11 14.97
N HIS A 280 18.04 4.29 15.38
CA HIS A 280 17.53 4.31 16.76
C HIS A 280 18.65 3.99 17.74
N HIS A 281 19.45 2.96 17.45
CA HIS A 281 20.60 2.60 18.29
C HIS A 281 21.67 3.70 18.29
N ALA A 282 21.96 4.31 17.14
CA ALA A 282 22.91 5.41 17.05
C ALA A 282 22.50 6.59 17.94
N PHE A 283 21.26 7.07 17.81
CA PHE A 283 20.76 8.18 18.62
C PHE A 283 20.70 7.84 20.12
N LYS A 284 20.26 6.63 20.47
CA LYS A 284 20.21 6.17 21.86
C LYS A 284 21.59 6.17 22.53
N ASN A 285 22.66 5.94 21.78
CA ASN A 285 24.03 5.87 22.30
C ASN A 285 24.88 7.11 21.97
N GLY A 286 24.26 8.18 21.47
CA GLY A 286 24.97 9.42 21.13
C GLY A 286 25.96 9.29 19.97
N LEU A 287 25.77 8.31 19.09
CA LEU A 287 26.59 8.12 17.89
C LEU A 287 26.07 9.03 16.77
N LYS A 288 26.97 9.69 16.05
CA LYS A 288 26.63 10.55 14.92
C LYS A 288 26.50 9.71 13.64
N PRO A 289 25.31 9.55 13.03
CA PRO A 289 25.16 8.87 11.74
C PRO A 289 25.75 9.71 10.61
N LEU A 290 26.45 9.05 9.69
CA LEU A 290 27.14 9.69 8.56
C LEU A 290 26.60 9.21 7.21
N ALA A 291 26.43 7.90 7.03
CA ALA A 291 25.91 7.33 5.79
C ALA A 291 25.35 5.92 6.05
N MET A 292 24.48 5.44 5.16
CA MET A 292 23.87 4.10 5.28
C MET A 292 23.99 3.30 3.99
N ALA A 293 23.98 1.98 4.12
CA ALA A 293 23.78 1.07 3.00
C ALA A 293 23.02 -0.18 3.46
N GLU A 294 22.06 -0.64 2.64
CA GLU A 294 21.34 -1.89 2.85
C GLU A 294 21.58 -2.83 1.68
N PHE A 295 21.86 -4.11 1.95
CA PHE A 295 22.08 -5.13 0.94
C PHE A 295 21.33 -6.43 1.26
N TRP A 296 21.02 -7.19 0.21
CA TRP A 296 20.37 -8.48 0.36
C TRP A 296 21.37 -9.63 0.48
N TRP A 297 21.09 -10.57 1.39
CA TRP A 297 21.89 -11.76 1.62
C TRP A 297 21.05 -13.03 1.49
N GLY A 298 21.49 -14.03 0.72
CA GLY A 298 20.73 -15.25 0.44
C GLY A 298 19.79 -15.19 -0.76
N CYS A 299 18.91 -16.18 -0.84
CA CYS A 299 17.96 -16.38 -1.93
C CYS A 299 16.87 -15.29 -1.94
N SER A 300 16.26 -15.10 -3.11
CA SER A 300 15.15 -14.18 -3.28
C SER A 300 13.87 -14.73 -2.62
N PRO A 301 13.06 -13.91 -1.93
CA PRO A 301 11.75 -14.34 -1.47
C PRO A 301 10.82 -14.59 -2.67
N GLN A 302 9.75 -15.37 -2.48
CA GLN A 302 8.79 -15.63 -3.57
C GLN A 302 8.02 -14.38 -4.03
N SER A 303 7.88 -13.38 -3.16
CA SER A 303 7.07 -12.20 -3.42
C SER A 303 7.80 -11.07 -4.16
N GLU A 304 9.14 -11.11 -4.23
CA GLU A 304 9.95 -10.02 -4.79
C GLU A 304 11.25 -10.57 -5.40
N ILE A 305 11.83 -9.85 -6.38
CA ILE A 305 13.14 -10.19 -6.94
C ILE A 305 14.24 -9.49 -6.14
N ARG A 306 15.09 -10.28 -5.48
CA ARG A 306 16.27 -9.86 -4.73
C ARG A 306 17.49 -10.61 -5.23
N GLN A 307 18.59 -9.89 -5.37
CA GLN A 307 19.88 -10.40 -5.82
C GLN A 307 20.84 -10.39 -4.64
N HIS A 308 21.50 -11.53 -4.42
CA HIS A 308 22.52 -11.67 -3.39
C HIS A 308 23.62 -10.61 -3.55
N LYS A 309 24.05 -10.00 -2.43
CA LYS A 309 25.03 -8.90 -2.33
C LYS A 309 24.61 -7.59 -3.00
N ASN A 310 23.45 -7.51 -3.65
CA ASN A 310 22.96 -6.28 -4.26
C ASN A 310 22.44 -5.30 -3.22
N PHE A 311 22.66 -4.01 -3.45
CA PHE A 311 22.22 -2.91 -2.58
C PHE A 311 20.81 -2.43 -2.92
N TYR A 312 20.06 -2.04 -1.89
CA TYR A 312 18.67 -1.62 -2.00
C TYR A 312 18.39 -0.37 -1.17
N THR A 313 17.40 0.40 -1.61
CA THR A 313 16.92 1.59 -0.90
C THR A 313 15.94 1.24 0.21
N ALA A 314 15.81 2.13 1.20
CA ALA A 314 14.80 1.99 2.24
C ALA A 314 13.38 1.94 1.64
N CYS A 315 12.51 1.11 2.20
CA CYS A 315 11.17 0.93 1.66
C CYS A 315 10.29 2.19 1.84
N ARG A 316 9.54 2.54 0.79
CA ARG A 316 8.72 3.76 0.80
C ARG A 316 7.47 3.65 1.68
N GLY A 317 6.88 2.46 1.79
CA GLY A 317 5.65 2.26 2.55
C GLY A 317 5.87 2.26 4.07
N LYS A 318 6.93 1.57 4.54
CA LYS A 318 7.18 1.40 5.98
C LYS A 318 8.23 2.36 6.51
N CYS A 319 9.39 2.48 5.85
CA CYS A 319 10.49 3.29 6.36
C CYS A 319 10.30 4.79 6.09
N LYS A 320 9.67 5.22 4.99
CA LYS A 320 9.59 6.65 4.66
C LYS A 320 9.00 7.52 5.78
N PRO A 321 7.84 7.18 6.38
CA PRO A 321 7.30 7.98 7.48
C PRO A 321 8.20 7.95 8.72
N ILE A 322 8.79 6.79 9.02
CA ILE A 322 9.69 6.61 10.18
C ILE A 322 10.95 7.47 10.00
N LEU A 323 11.63 7.35 8.87
CA LEU A 323 12.86 8.08 8.57
C LEU A 323 12.63 9.59 8.45
N ALA A 324 11.43 10.03 8.04
CA ALA A 324 11.08 11.45 8.07
C ALA A 324 11.13 12.06 9.49
N HIS A 325 10.76 11.28 10.51
CA HIS A 325 10.94 11.68 11.92
C HIS A 325 12.39 11.55 12.36
N MET A 326 13.01 10.39 12.11
CA MET A 326 14.35 10.07 12.62
C MET A 326 15.45 10.98 12.06
N LEU A 327 15.34 11.40 10.81
CA LEU A 327 16.30 12.28 10.13
C LEU A 327 15.98 13.76 10.29
N GLN A 328 15.03 14.13 11.15
CA GLN A 328 14.67 15.53 11.36
C GLN A 328 15.89 16.35 11.83
N GLY A 329 16.24 17.36 11.03
CA GLY A 329 17.36 18.28 11.28
C GLY A 329 18.75 17.73 10.89
N ILE A 330 18.82 16.52 10.35
CA ILE A 330 20.05 16.00 9.75
C ILE A 330 20.10 16.53 8.33
N GLU A 331 21.24 17.08 7.91
CA GLU A 331 21.45 17.40 6.50
C GLU A 331 21.52 16.10 5.71
N VAL A 332 20.60 15.92 4.77
CA VAL A 332 20.52 14.74 3.91
C VAL A 332 20.88 15.15 2.48
N ASP A 333 21.49 14.24 1.73
CA ASP A 333 21.70 14.40 0.29
C ASP A 333 20.40 14.81 -0.41
N GLU A 334 20.55 15.61 -1.46
CA GLU A 334 19.41 16.03 -2.26
C GLU A 334 18.75 14.82 -2.90
N ASN A 335 17.42 14.86 -3.01
CA ASN A 335 16.68 13.79 -3.66
C ASN A 335 16.99 13.81 -5.17
N PRO A 336 17.75 12.84 -5.71
CA PRO A 336 18.18 12.91 -7.10
C PRO A 336 17.00 12.78 -8.08
N LEU A 337 15.84 12.31 -7.60
CA LEU A 337 14.61 12.21 -8.38
C LEU A 337 13.89 13.55 -8.59
N LEU A 338 14.37 14.65 -7.99
CA LEU A 338 13.88 16.01 -8.24
C LEU A 338 14.72 16.73 -9.30
N ASN A 339 15.91 16.22 -9.62
CA ASN A 339 16.79 16.81 -10.60
C ASN A 339 16.22 16.55 -12.00
N ASN A 340 15.99 17.61 -12.76
CA ASN A 340 15.51 17.51 -14.13
C ASN A 340 16.66 17.07 -15.06
N PRO A 341 16.70 15.81 -15.52
CA PRO A 341 17.81 15.35 -16.34
C PRO A 341 17.77 15.97 -17.75
N ALA A 342 16.69 16.64 -18.13
CA ALA A 342 16.54 17.32 -19.41
C ALA A 342 16.89 18.81 -19.37
N GLU A 343 17.22 19.35 -18.19
CA GLU A 343 17.67 20.73 -18.07
C GLU A 343 18.86 20.98 -19.01
N GLY A 344 18.78 22.07 -19.79
CA GLY A 344 19.79 22.43 -20.79
C GLY A 344 19.80 21.59 -22.08
N LYS A 345 19.01 20.52 -22.21
CA LYS A 345 18.92 19.75 -23.47
C LYS A 345 18.11 20.51 -24.53
N SER A 346 18.42 20.33 -25.80
CA SER A 346 17.57 20.75 -26.93
C SER A 346 16.72 19.59 -27.47
N ILE A 347 15.67 19.91 -28.21
CA ILE A 347 14.91 18.94 -29.01
C ILE A 347 15.26 19.20 -30.47
N ASP A 348 15.88 18.22 -31.12
CA ASP A 348 16.26 18.35 -32.52
C ASP A 348 15.06 18.01 -33.42
N ILE A 349 14.69 18.93 -34.31
CA ILE A 349 13.65 18.70 -35.31
C ILE A 349 14.29 18.05 -36.53
N VAL A 350 13.84 16.85 -36.87
CA VAL A 350 14.31 16.05 -38.02
C VAL A 350 13.46 16.34 -39.25
N TYR A 351 12.17 16.56 -39.06
CA TYR A 351 11.22 16.90 -40.12
C TYR A 351 10.11 17.78 -39.57
N GLN A 352 9.59 18.68 -40.40
CA GLN A 352 8.45 19.53 -40.06
C GLN A 352 7.65 19.87 -41.32
N ASP A 353 6.32 19.80 -41.20
CA ASP A 353 5.35 20.31 -42.17
C ASP A 353 4.19 21.03 -41.44
N ASP A 354 3.11 21.33 -42.17
CA ASP A 354 1.95 22.08 -41.67
C ASP A 354 1.12 21.31 -40.61
N VAL A 355 1.27 19.98 -40.53
CA VAL A 355 0.41 19.13 -39.69
C VAL A 355 1.18 18.31 -38.67
N MET A 356 2.49 18.11 -38.84
CA MET A 356 3.33 17.32 -37.95
C MET A 356 4.79 17.77 -37.86
N VAL A 357 5.44 17.35 -36.78
CA VAL A 357 6.89 17.48 -36.56
C VAL A 357 7.45 16.12 -36.18
N VAL A 358 8.56 15.70 -36.77
CA VAL A 358 9.34 14.56 -36.28
C VAL A 358 10.55 15.11 -35.54
N ILE A 359 10.68 14.75 -34.28
CA ILE A 359 11.80 15.13 -33.44
C ILE A 359 12.73 13.93 -33.22
N ASN A 360 13.99 14.19 -32.91
CA ASN A 360 14.88 13.21 -32.30
C ASN A 360 14.94 13.49 -30.79
N LYS A 361 14.18 12.74 -30.00
CA LYS A 361 14.16 12.90 -28.54
C LYS A 361 15.52 12.50 -27.97
N PRO A 362 16.19 13.35 -27.17
CA PRO A 362 17.39 12.92 -26.45
C PRO A 362 17.06 11.90 -25.37
N ALA A 363 18.05 11.08 -24.99
CA ALA A 363 17.95 10.20 -23.84
C ALA A 363 17.81 11.01 -22.54
N GLU A 364 17.30 10.39 -21.48
CA GLU A 364 17.04 11.03 -20.18
C GLU A 364 16.16 12.28 -20.31
N PHE A 365 15.04 12.16 -21.04
CA PHE A 365 14.04 13.21 -21.20
C PHE A 365 12.62 12.61 -21.28
N LEU A 366 11.69 13.14 -20.49
CA LEU A 366 10.31 12.65 -20.45
C LEU A 366 9.54 13.00 -21.73
N SER A 367 8.78 12.05 -22.26
CA SER A 367 7.85 12.31 -23.37
C SER A 367 6.63 13.14 -22.92
N VAL A 368 6.15 12.92 -21.68
CA VAL A 368 5.00 13.59 -21.06
C VAL A 368 5.32 14.01 -19.62
N PRO A 369 4.61 15.00 -19.04
CA PRO A 369 4.90 15.49 -17.70
C PRO A 369 4.88 14.38 -16.63
N GLY A 370 5.90 14.37 -15.78
CA GLY A 370 5.99 13.50 -14.60
C GLY A 370 5.25 14.07 -13.40
N LYS A 371 5.29 13.35 -12.26
CA LYS A 371 4.64 13.78 -11.01
C LYS A 371 5.35 14.94 -10.30
N SER A 372 6.68 14.99 -10.41
CA SER A 372 7.52 16.00 -9.74
C SER A 372 8.29 16.86 -10.73
N ILE A 373 8.60 16.31 -11.91
CA ILE A 373 9.31 16.98 -12.99
C ILE A 373 8.35 17.04 -14.16
N GLU A 374 7.84 18.24 -14.45
CA GLU A 374 6.87 18.44 -15.53
C GLU A 374 7.55 18.64 -16.89
N ASP A 375 8.80 19.11 -16.89
CA ASP A 375 9.58 19.33 -18.11
C ASP A 375 9.64 18.04 -18.95
N SER A 376 9.12 18.16 -20.16
CA SER A 376 8.86 17.05 -21.05
C SER A 376 8.78 17.55 -22.49
N VAL A 377 8.93 16.64 -23.44
CA VAL A 377 8.70 16.92 -24.87
C VAL A 377 7.34 17.58 -25.07
N TYR A 378 6.29 17.06 -24.45
CA TYR A 378 4.95 17.65 -24.53
C TYR A 378 4.95 19.15 -24.19
N LEU A 379 5.50 19.55 -23.03
CA LEU A 379 5.46 20.95 -22.61
C LEU A 379 6.31 21.85 -23.50
N ARG A 380 7.50 21.40 -23.88
CA ARG A 380 8.39 22.20 -24.74
C ARG A 380 7.82 22.35 -26.16
N MET A 381 7.25 21.29 -26.72
CA MET A 381 6.56 21.36 -28.01
C MET A 381 5.30 22.23 -27.92
N LYS A 382 4.55 22.16 -26.81
CA LYS A 382 3.38 23.04 -26.60
C LYS A 382 3.77 24.53 -26.51
N GLN A 383 4.92 24.83 -25.90
CA GLN A 383 5.46 26.18 -25.84
C GLN A 383 5.96 26.65 -27.21
N GLN A 384 6.61 25.76 -27.97
CA GLN A 384 7.13 26.06 -29.30
C GLN A 384 6.04 26.19 -30.37
N TYR A 385 4.91 25.48 -30.21
CA TYR A 385 3.77 25.46 -31.13
C TYR A 385 2.47 25.80 -30.38
N PRO A 386 2.28 27.06 -29.96
CA PRO A 386 1.12 27.47 -29.16
C PRO A 386 -0.21 27.38 -29.93
N ASP A 387 -0.16 27.49 -31.26
CA ASP A 387 -1.33 27.44 -32.15
C ASP A 387 -1.70 26.00 -32.58
N ALA A 388 -0.93 25.00 -32.14
CA ALA A 388 -1.23 23.60 -32.42
C ALA A 388 -2.59 23.21 -31.83
N THR A 389 -3.46 22.66 -32.68
CA THR A 389 -4.79 22.17 -32.29
C THR A 389 -4.81 20.66 -32.04
N GLY A 390 -3.71 19.98 -32.38
CA GLY A 390 -3.51 18.55 -32.17
C GLY A 390 -3.15 18.17 -30.74
N PRO A 391 -3.11 16.85 -30.44
CA PRO A 391 -2.73 16.36 -29.11
C PRO A 391 -1.24 16.56 -28.79
N LEU A 392 -0.43 16.97 -29.76
CA LEU A 392 1.04 16.99 -29.75
C LEU A 392 1.65 15.60 -29.60
N ILE A 393 1.31 14.83 -28.56
CA ILE A 393 1.88 13.51 -28.30
C ILE A 393 0.92 12.43 -28.78
N VAL A 394 1.31 11.67 -29.79
CA VAL A 394 0.54 10.52 -30.32
C VAL A 394 1.14 9.16 -29.93
N HIS A 395 2.42 9.14 -29.56
CA HIS A 395 3.12 8.00 -28.99
C HIS A 395 4.23 8.49 -28.04
N ARG A 396 4.85 7.57 -27.29
CA ARG A 396 5.85 7.94 -26.28
C ARG A 396 7.06 7.01 -26.33
N LEU A 397 8.21 7.59 -26.03
CA LEU A 397 9.42 6.86 -25.67
C LEU A 397 9.64 6.93 -24.16
N ASP A 398 10.27 5.89 -23.58
CA ASP A 398 10.70 5.92 -22.19
C ASP A 398 11.73 7.04 -21.97
N MET A 399 11.87 7.47 -20.71
CA MET A 399 12.73 8.60 -20.34
C MET A 399 14.16 8.41 -20.88
N SER A 400 14.74 7.24 -20.64
CA SER A 400 16.10 6.87 -21.03
C SER A 400 16.25 6.52 -22.52
N THR A 401 15.16 6.35 -23.26
CA THR A 401 15.19 6.02 -24.69
C THR A 401 15.36 7.30 -25.51
N SER A 402 16.35 7.34 -26.40
CA SER A 402 16.45 8.36 -27.46
C SER A 402 15.83 7.87 -28.76
N GLY A 403 15.54 8.79 -29.68
CA GLY A 403 15.15 8.44 -31.05
C GLY A 403 13.96 9.24 -31.58
N LEU A 404 13.47 8.80 -32.74
CA LEU A 404 12.44 9.52 -33.49
C LEU A 404 11.08 9.49 -32.77
N MET A 405 10.47 10.66 -32.61
CA MET A 405 9.14 10.81 -32.06
C MET A 405 8.33 11.75 -32.94
N VAL A 406 7.07 11.41 -33.21
CA VAL A 406 6.17 12.20 -34.06
C VAL A 406 5.30 13.07 -33.16
N ILE A 407 5.16 14.34 -33.54
CA ILE A 407 4.37 15.36 -32.86
C ILE A 407 3.25 15.82 -33.80
N ALA A 408 1.99 15.68 -33.39
CA ALA A 408 0.83 16.10 -34.18
C ALA A 408 0.44 17.55 -33.88
N LEU A 409 0.54 18.45 -34.87
CA LEU A 409 0.22 19.87 -34.73
C LEU A 409 -1.27 20.17 -34.97
N SER A 410 -1.98 19.33 -35.73
CA SER A 410 -3.41 19.48 -35.99
C SER A 410 -4.22 18.35 -35.37
N LYS A 411 -5.52 18.54 -35.17
CA LYS A 411 -6.42 17.48 -34.66
C LYS A 411 -6.66 16.34 -35.66
N GLN A 412 -6.48 16.61 -36.95
CA GLN A 412 -6.75 15.64 -38.03
C GLN A 412 -5.56 14.70 -38.28
N ALA A 413 -4.34 15.19 -38.05
CA ALA A 413 -3.12 14.37 -37.97
C ALA A 413 -3.06 13.65 -36.62
#